data_AF-A0A526PNY8-F1
#
_entry.id   AF-A0A526PNY8-F1
#
_cell.length_a   1.000
_cell.length_b   1.000
_cell.length_c   1.000
_cell.angle_alpha   90.00
_cell.angle_beta   90.00
_cell.angle_gamma   90.00
#
_symmetry.space_group_name_H-M   'P 1'
#
loop_
_entity.id
_entity.type
_entity.pdbx_description
1 polymer ?
#
loop_
_entity_poly.entity_id
_entity_poly.type
_entity_poly.pdbx_seq_one_letter_code
_entity_poly.pdbx_strand_id
1 'polypeptide(L)' 'MRILMVTDAWRPQVNGVVHTLERLAETLKAFDVELDFLTPNIFRTLPLPTYP' A
#
# COMPACT_ATOMS: atom_id res chain seq x y z
N MET A 1 -3.70 8.12 16.40
CA MET A 1 -4.58 8.63 15.31
C MET A 1 -4.79 7.50 14.29
N ARG A 2 -5.96 7.40 13.63
CA ARG A 2 -6.22 6.33 12.64
C ARG A 2 -6.24 6.90 11.22
N ILE A 3 -5.47 6.30 10.32
CA ILE A 3 -5.39 6.67 8.90
C ILE A 3 -5.72 5.43 8.06
N LEU A 4 -6.60 5.59 7.08
CA LEU A 4 -6.81 4.60 6.02
C LEU A 4 -6.04 5.04 4.77
N MET A 5 -5.10 4.21 4.32
CA MET A 5 -4.34 4.42 3.10
C MET A 5 -4.93 3.58 1.97
N VAL A 6 -5.45 4.26 0.94
CA VAL A 6 -6.00 3.62 -0.26
C VAL A 6 -4.96 3.70 -1.37
N THR A 7 -4.51 2.55 -1.88
CA THR A 7 -3.50 2.49 -2.94
C THR A 7 -3.67 1.24 -3.79
N ASP A 8 -3.40 1.35 -5.08
CA ASP A 8 -3.28 0.23 -6.01
C ASP A 8 -1.87 -0.40 -6.00
N ALA A 9 -0.87 0.34 -5.50
CA ALA A 9 0.51 -0.08 -5.40
C ALA A 9 0.77 -0.82 -4.09
N TRP A 10 0.59 -2.14 -4.11
CA TRP A 10 0.90 -3.01 -2.97
C TRP A 10 1.57 -4.31 -3.39
N ARG A 11 2.04 -5.09 -2.40
CA ARG A 11 2.56 -6.45 -2.63
C ARG A 11 1.56 -7.26 -3.46
N PRO A 12 1.97 -8.03 -4.48
CA PRO A 12 3.33 -8.51 -4.77
C PRO A 12 4.23 -7.54 -5.54
N GLN A 13 3.78 -6.33 -5.87
CA GLN A 13 4.60 -5.35 -6.57
C GLN A 13 5.85 -4.98 -5.74
N VAL A 14 6.99 -4.81 -6.40
CA VAL A 14 8.30 -4.50 -5.78
C VAL A 14 8.88 -3.17 -6.30
N ASN A 15 8.00 -2.21 -6.61
CA ASN A 15 8.42 -0.90 -7.11
C ASN A 15 8.80 0.06 -5.97
N GLY A 16 9.37 1.21 -6.34
CA GLY A 16 9.75 2.25 -5.37
C GLY A 16 8.57 2.74 -4.52
N VAL A 17 7.35 2.77 -5.07
CA VAL A 17 6.15 3.22 -4.35
C VAL A 17 5.84 2.29 -3.18
N VAL A 18 5.80 0.96 -3.41
CA VAL A 18 5.54 -0.02 -2.34
C VAL A 18 6.56 0.14 -1.20
N HIS A 19 7.85 0.30 -1.53
CA HIS A 19 8.89 0.50 -0.54
C HIS A 19 8.71 1.80 0.27
N THR A 20 8.35 2.90 -0.39
CA THR A 20 8.05 4.16 0.31
C THR A 20 6.87 4.01 1.24
N LEU A 21 5.79 3.34 0.82
CA LEU A 21 4.60 3.13 1.65
C LEU A 21 4.88 2.22 2.85
N GLU A 22 5.67 1.15 2.67
CA GLU A 22 6.12 0.29 3.78
C GLU A 22 6.95 1.09 4.81
N ARG A 23 7.89 1.92 4.34
CA ARG A 23 8.72 2.76 5.24
C ARG A 23 7.92 3.84 5.95
N LEU A 24 6.93 4.41 5.26
CA LEU A 24 6.00 5.36 5.87
C LEU A 24 5.20 4.67 6.98
N ALA A 25 4.65 3.48 6.72
CA ALA A 25 3.91 2.71 7.71
C ALA A 25 4.76 2.37 8.94
N GLU A 26 6.01 1.95 8.75
CA GLU A 26 6.96 1.69 9.84
C GLU A 26 7.24 2.94 10.66
N THR A 27 7.49 4.07 9.98
CA THR A 27 7.81 5.34 10.64
C THR A 27 6.63 5.86 11.45
N LEU A 28 5.41 5.78 10.91
CA LEU A 28 4.19 6.26 11.56
C LEU A 28 3.83 5.50 12.84
N LYS A 29 4.26 4.23 12.99
CA LYS A 29 4.10 3.49 14.25
C LYS A 29 4.78 4.19 15.43
N ALA A 30 5.91 4.87 15.21
CA ALA A 30 6.61 5.62 16.25
C ALA A 30 5.85 6.88 16.71
N PHE A 31 4.87 7.33 15.94
CA PHE A 31 4.04 8.50 16.23
C PHE A 31 2.66 8.14 16.80
N ASP A 32 2.46 6.90 17.26
CA ASP A 32 1.15 6.41 17.74
C ASP A 32 0.03 6.58 16.68
N VAL A 33 0.41 6.35 15.42
CA VAL A 33 -0.51 6.35 14.27
C VAL A 33 -0.79 4.91 13.88
N GLU A 34 -2.07 4.54 13.89
CA GLU A 34 -2.58 3.31 13.31
C GLU A 34 -2.84 3.54 11.83
N LEU A 35 -2.20 2.73 10.97
CA LEU A 35 -2.33 2.80 9.52
C LEU A 35 -2.92 1.49 9.00
N ASP A 36 -4.07 1.58 8.36
CA ASP A 36 -4.72 0.47 7.66
C ASP A 36 -4.58 0.66 6.15
N PHE A 37 -4.35 -0.43 5.41
CA PHE A 37 -4.20 -0.40 3.95
C PHE A 37 -5.41 -1.00 3.25
N LEU A 38 -6.05 -0.21 2.39
CA LEU A 38 -7.05 -0.68 1.44
C LEU A 38 -6.37 -0.87 0.09
N THR A 39 -6.19 -2.12 -0.32
CA THR A 39 -5.41 -2.50 -1.52
C THR A 39 -6.21 -3.42 -2.43
N PRO A 40 -5.81 -3.60 -3.70
CA PRO A 40 -6.51 -4.47 -4.63
C PRO A 40 -6.45 -5.97 -4.25
N ASN A 41 -5.54 -6.36 -3.35
CA ASN A 41 -5.31 -7.77 -2.98
C ASN A 41 -6.54 -8.48 -2.42
N ILE A 42 -7.48 -7.74 -1.84
CA ILE A 42 -8.72 -8.28 -1.29
C ILE A 42 -9.82 -8.43 -2.36
N PHE A 43 -9.55 -8.05 -3.61
CA PHE A 43 -10.50 -8.11 -4.73
C PHE A 43 -9.94 -8.97 -5.88
N ARG A 44 -10.83 -9.44 -6.76
CA ARG A 44 -10.39 -10.02 -8.04
C ARG A 44 -9.85 -8.90 -8.92
N THR A 45 -8.60 -9.04 -9.34
CA THR A 45 -7.92 -8.09 -10.22
C THR A 45 -7.60 -8.74 -11.56
N LEU A 46 -7.60 -7.93 -12.61
CA LEU A 46 -7.08 -8.28 -13.92
C LEU A 46 -5.96 -7.28 -14.22
N PRO A 47 -4.77 -7.73 -14.65
CA PRO A 47 -3.73 -6.81 -15.08
C PRO A 47 -4.27 -5.99 -16.26
N LEU A 48 -3.98 -4.69 -16.27
CA LEU A 48 -4.39 -3.80 -17.35
C LEU A 48 -3.67 -4.25 -18.63
N PRO A 49 -4.39 -4.75 -19.66
CA PRO A 49 -3.74 -5.12 -20.91
C PRO A 49 -3.05 -3.89 -21.49
N THR A 50 -1.76 -4.04 -21.82
CA THR A 50 -0.78 -3.02 -22.25
C THR A 50 0.01 -2.29 -21.17
N TYR A 51 -0.24 -2.52 -19.88
CA TYR A 51 0.62 -1.97 -18.82
C TYR A 51 1.74 -2.97 -18.49
N PRO A 52 3.03 -2.58 -18.58
CA PRO A 52 4.16 -3.46 -18.36
C PRO A 52 4.34 -3.89 -16.89
#